data_AF-A0A850NMB7-F1
#
_entry.id   AF-A0A850NMB7-F1
#
_cell.length_a   1.000
_cell.length_b   1.000
_cell.length_c   1.000
_cell.angle_alpha   90.00
_cell.angle_beta   90.00
_cell.angle_gamma   90.00
#
_symmetry.space_group_name_H-M   'P 1'
#
loop_
_entity.id
_entity.type
_entity.pdbx_description
1 polymer ?
#
loop_
_entity_poly.entity_id
_entity_poly.type
_entity_poly.pdbx_seq_one_letter_code
_entity_poly.pdbx_strand_id
1 'polypeptide(L)'
;MPTVPLTRLYVLRLMYLVLFVLVPLMTAARMIYSGQSLGADDGWGFAACLLAAMSLLCGLGLRYPLKMLPLLFFEVVWKVIWAARVAAPLWISGKIDDALTQNSIAIGSAVVVLAVLPWRYVVAQYVRAPGDAWKSHR
;
A
#
# COMPACT_ATOMS: atom_id res chain seq x y z
N MET A 1 -9.46 -4.79 24.21
CA MET A 1 -8.80 -4.31 22.97
C MET A 1 -8.26 -2.92 23.22
N PRO A 2 -7.05 -2.56 22.76
CA PRO A 2 -6.51 -1.22 22.98
C PRO A 2 -7.46 -0.17 22.39
N THR A 3 -7.88 0.79 23.20
CA THR A 3 -8.75 1.89 22.77
C THR A 3 -7.98 2.78 21.79
N VAL A 4 -8.43 2.80 20.54
CA VAL A 4 -7.84 3.66 19.51
C VAL A 4 -8.57 5.01 19.56
N PRO A 5 -7.85 6.13 19.73
CA PRO A 5 -8.48 7.45 19.80
C PRO A 5 -9.16 7.80 18.47
N LEU A 6 -10.27 8.54 18.54
CA LEU A 6 -11.05 8.94 17.37
C LEU A 6 -10.20 9.69 16.32
N THR A 7 -9.27 10.53 16.77
CA THR A 7 -8.33 11.25 15.90
C THR A 7 -7.56 10.30 14.98
N ARG A 8 -7.07 9.18 15.52
CA ARG A 8 -6.32 8.19 14.75
C ARG A 8 -7.20 7.43 13.75
N LEU A 9 -8.47 7.21 14.08
CA LEU A 9 -9.44 6.65 13.13
C LEU A 9 -9.72 7.60 11.97
N TYR A 10 -9.82 8.91 12.22
CA TYR A 10 -9.97 9.90 11.15
C TYR A 10 -8.73 9.99 10.26
N VAL A 11 -7.53 9.97 10.84
CA VAL A 11 -6.28 9.95 10.05
C VAL A 11 -6.19 8.68 9.19
N LEU A 12 -6.56 7.51 9.73
CA LEU A 12 -6.63 6.28 8.94
C LEU A 12 -7.63 6.39 7.79
N ARG A 13 -8.84 6.92 8.04
CA ARG A 13 -9.85 7.14 6.99
C ARG A 13 -9.36 8.10 5.92
N LEU A 14 -8.67 9.17 6.31
CA LEU A 14 -8.07 10.11 5.38
C LEU A 14 -7.01 9.41 4.52
N MET A 15 -6.15 8.58 5.11
CA MET A 15 -5.17 7.79 4.36
C MET A 15 -5.86 6.84 3.37
N TYR A 16 -6.90 6.11 3.79
CA TYR A 16 -7.66 5.26 2.86
C TYR A 16 -8.35 6.05 1.75
N LEU A 17 -8.87 7.25 2.04
CA LEU A 17 -9.45 8.14 1.03
C LEU A 17 -8.38 8.57 0.01
N VAL A 18 -7.20 8.96 0.49
CA VAL A 18 -6.08 9.34 -0.37
C VAL A 18 -5.68 8.18 -1.28
N LEU A 19 -5.55 6.95 -0.74
CA LEU A 19 -5.24 5.77 -1.55
C LEU A 19 -6.37 5.40 -2.52
N PHE A 20 -7.63 5.51 -2.10
CA PHE A 20 -8.80 5.23 -2.92
C PHE A 20 -8.93 6.20 -4.10
N VAL A 21 -8.47 7.45 -3.98
CA VAL A 21 -8.59 8.46 -5.04
C VAL A 21 -7.30 8.58 -5.86
N LEU A 22 -6.16 8.77 -5.21
CA LEU A 22 -4.91 9.11 -5.91
C LEU A 22 -4.33 7.92 -6.69
N VAL A 23 -4.37 6.71 -6.13
CA VAL A 23 -3.81 5.51 -6.79
C VAL A 23 -4.51 5.22 -8.12
N PRO A 24 -5.85 5.10 -8.19
CA PRO A 24 -6.51 4.83 -9.45
C PRO A 24 -6.46 6.01 -10.41
N LEU A 25 -6.40 7.26 -9.93
CA LEU A 25 -6.19 8.42 -10.81
C LEU A 25 -4.82 8.34 -11.50
N MET A 26 -3.77 8.00 -10.77
CA MET A 26 -2.42 7.84 -11.32
C MET A 26 -2.30 6.65 -12.27
N THR A 27 -2.90 5.50 -11.93
CA THR A 27 -2.86 4.32 -12.80
C THR A 27 -3.75 4.49 -14.03
N ALA A 28 -4.95 5.05 -13.90
CA ALA A 28 -5.87 5.29 -15.01
C ALA A 28 -5.35 6.37 -15.96
N ALA A 29 -4.83 7.48 -15.45
CA ALA A 29 -4.18 8.49 -16.30
C ALA A 29 -3.06 7.83 -17.12
N ARG A 30 -2.21 7.03 -16.46
CA ARG A 30 -1.11 6.37 -17.15
C ARG A 30 -1.59 5.33 -18.17
N MET A 31 -2.64 4.55 -17.87
CA MET A 31 -3.26 3.62 -18.84
C MET A 31 -3.86 4.33 -20.05
N ILE A 32 -4.49 5.49 -19.86
CA ILE A 32 -5.17 6.25 -20.93
C ILE A 32 -4.13 6.99 -21.79
N TYR A 33 -3.10 7.57 -21.17
CA TYR A 33 -2.10 8.39 -21.87
C TYR A 33 -0.94 7.58 -22.45
N SER A 34 -0.69 6.34 -22.02
CA SER A 34 0.51 5.60 -22.46
C SER A 34 0.47 5.10 -23.89
N GLY A 35 -0.69 5.04 -24.57
CA GLY A 35 -0.81 4.60 -25.97
C GLY A 35 -0.36 3.16 -26.27
N GLN A 36 0.39 2.52 -25.36
CA GLN A 36 0.76 1.13 -25.37
C GLN A 36 -0.50 0.31 -25.11
N SER A 37 -0.78 -0.64 -26.00
CA SER A 37 -1.72 -1.70 -25.70
C SER A 37 -1.33 -2.31 -24.36
N LEU A 38 -2.31 -2.68 -23.53
CA LEU A 38 -2.11 -3.57 -22.40
C LEU A 38 -1.71 -4.95 -22.94
N GLY A 39 -0.58 -5.03 -23.63
CA GLY A 39 -0.02 -6.26 -24.15
C GLY A 39 0.22 -7.18 -22.97
N ALA A 40 -0.14 -8.45 -23.14
CA ALA A 40 0.03 -9.47 -22.12
C ALA A 40 1.50 -9.62 -21.64
N ASP A 41 2.44 -9.01 -22.36
CA ASP A 41 3.88 -9.08 -22.14
C ASP A 41 4.41 -7.96 -21.22
N ASP A 42 3.61 -6.92 -20.94
CA ASP A 42 4.00 -5.81 -20.07
C ASP A 42 3.62 -6.08 -18.61
N GLY A 43 4.63 -6.42 -17.79
CA GLY A 43 4.48 -6.62 -16.34
C GLY A 43 3.89 -5.40 -15.59
N TRP A 44 3.91 -4.22 -16.20
CA TRP A 44 3.29 -3.00 -15.66
C TRP A 44 1.76 -3.07 -15.63
N GLY A 45 1.12 -3.64 -16.67
CA GLY A 45 -0.34 -3.72 -16.75
C GLY A 45 -0.93 -4.55 -15.61
N PHE A 46 -0.30 -5.68 -15.28
CA PHE A 46 -0.67 -6.50 -14.13
C PHE A 46 -0.55 -5.75 -12.80
N ALA A 47 0.56 -5.04 -12.59
CA ALA A 47 0.77 -4.25 -11.39
C ALA A 47 -0.27 -3.11 -11.26
N ALA A 48 -0.60 -2.45 -12.36
CA ALA A 48 -1.59 -1.38 -12.38
C ALA A 48 -3.01 -1.90 -12.04
N CYS A 49 -3.41 -3.05 -12.58
CA CYS A 49 -4.68 -3.70 -12.23
C CYS A 49 -4.73 -4.12 -10.75
N LEU A 50 -3.64 -4.68 -10.22
CA LEU A 50 -3.54 -5.07 -8.81
C LEU A 50 -3.68 -3.86 -7.88
N LEU A 51 -2.97 -2.76 -8.18
CA LEU A 51 -3.04 -1.51 -7.43
C LEU A 51 -4.41 -0.85 -7.55
N ALA A 52 -5.04 -0.89 -8.72
CA ALA A 52 -6.40 -0.40 -8.92
C ALA A 52 -7.41 -1.19 -8.06
N ALA A 53 -7.36 -2.52 -8.08
CA ALA A 53 -8.24 -3.35 -7.26
C ALA A 53 -8.03 -3.09 -5.75
N MET A 54 -6.77 -3.02 -5.31
CA MET A 54 -6.43 -2.66 -3.92
C MET A 54 -6.97 -1.27 -3.55
N SER A 55 -6.87 -0.29 -4.44
CA SER A 55 -7.40 1.05 -4.19
C SER A 55 -8.92 1.03 -4.00
N LEU A 56 -9.67 0.26 -4.79
CA LEU A 56 -11.11 0.09 -4.61
C LEU A 56 -11.45 -0.52 -3.26
N LEU A 57 -10.66 -1.51 -2.80
CA LEU A 57 -10.80 -2.09 -1.47
C LEU A 57 -10.48 -1.08 -0.34
N CYS A 58 -9.63 -0.07 -0.59
CA CYS A 58 -9.44 1.03 0.36
C CYS A 58 -10.73 1.81 0.59
N GLY A 59 -11.70 1.79 -0.33
CA GLY A 59 -13.06 2.29 -0.13
C GLY A 59 -13.75 1.66 1.08
N LEU A 60 -13.57 0.34 1.28
CA LEU A 60 -14.07 -0.36 2.47
C LEU A 60 -13.29 0.03 3.74
N GLY A 61 -12.04 0.47 3.59
CA GLY A 61 -11.21 1.03 4.66
C GLY A 61 -11.78 2.31 5.27
N LEU A 62 -12.58 3.09 4.54
CA LEU A 62 -13.28 4.24 5.12
C LEU A 62 -14.31 3.81 6.17
N ARG A 63 -15.04 2.72 5.89
CA ARG A 63 -16.05 2.17 6.80
C ARG A 63 -15.42 1.33 7.92
N TYR A 64 -14.39 0.54 7.60
CA TYR A 64 -13.75 -0.41 8.52
C TYR A 64 -12.22 -0.22 8.62
N PRO A 65 -11.72 0.94 9.11
CA PRO A 65 -10.30 1.30 9.02
C PRO A 65 -9.34 0.36 9.75
N LEU A 66 -9.77 -0.23 10.87
CA LEU A 66 -8.96 -1.18 11.65
C LEU A 66 -8.97 -2.60 11.08
N LYS A 67 -10.06 -3.01 10.41
CA LYS A 67 -10.15 -4.35 9.78
C LYS A 67 -9.36 -4.41 8.48
N MET A 68 -9.24 -3.27 7.79
CA MET A 68 -8.56 -3.15 6.50
C MET A 68 -7.07 -2.77 6.60
N LEU A 69 -6.48 -2.79 7.81
CA LEU A 69 -5.03 -2.58 8.00
C LEU A 69 -4.13 -3.47 7.11
N PRO A 70 -4.51 -4.71 6.74
CA PRO A 70 -3.71 -5.51 5.82
C PRO A 70 -3.45 -4.83 4.47
N LEU A 71 -4.36 -3.97 3.98
CA LEU A 71 -4.15 -3.20 2.75
C LEU A 71 -3.03 -2.17 2.89
N LEU A 72 -2.93 -1.51 4.06
CA LEU A 72 -1.85 -0.57 4.34
C LEU A 72 -0.51 -1.29 4.50
N PHE A 73 -0.50 -2.49 5.08
CA PHE A 73 0.71 -3.32 5.12
C PHE A 73 1.15 -3.73 3.73
N PHE A 74 0.20 -4.18 2.89
CA PHE A 74 0.49 -4.49 1.50
C PHE A 74 1.15 -3.29 0.80
N GLU A 75 0.56 -2.09 0.95
CA GLU A 75 1.06 -0.84 0.36
C GLU A 75 2.52 -0.55 0.73
N VAL A 76 2.89 -0.79 1.99
CA VAL A 76 4.26 -0.61 2.47
C VAL A 76 5.17 -1.73 1.95
N VAL A 77 4.74 -2.98 2.06
CA VAL A 77 5.56 -4.17 1.73
C VAL A 77 5.97 -4.15 0.26
N TRP A 78 5.04 -3.90 -0.67
CA TRP A 78 5.39 -3.89 -2.09
C TRP A 78 6.37 -2.75 -2.42
N LYS A 79 6.23 -1.57 -1.80
CA LYS A 79 7.17 -0.45 -1.96
C LYS A 79 8.55 -0.76 -1.40
N VAL A 80 8.61 -1.43 -0.24
CA VAL A 80 9.88 -1.87 0.37
C VAL A 80 10.57 -2.91 -0.51
N ILE A 81 9.83 -3.89 -1.03
CA ILE A 81 10.39 -4.90 -1.94
C ILE A 81 10.93 -4.23 -3.21
N TRP A 82 10.16 -3.32 -3.81
CA TRP A 82 10.61 -2.58 -4.99
C TRP A 82 11.85 -1.72 -4.70
N ALA A 83 11.86 -1.02 -3.57
CA ALA A 83 13.01 -0.22 -3.15
C ALA A 83 14.27 -1.10 -2.94
N ALA A 84 14.12 -2.27 -2.31
CA ALA A 84 15.25 -3.18 -2.10
C ALA A 84 15.75 -3.84 -3.39
N ARG A 85 14.85 -4.16 -4.33
CA ARG A 85 15.18 -4.93 -5.54
C ARG A 85 15.52 -4.07 -6.76
N VAL A 86 15.01 -2.84 -6.82
CA VAL A 86 15.17 -1.94 -7.97
C VAL A 86 15.96 -0.70 -7.55
N ALA A 87 15.50 0.01 -6.52
CA ALA A 87 16.15 1.27 -6.14
C ALA A 87 17.56 1.07 -5.56
N ALA A 88 17.73 0.12 -4.65
CA ALA A 88 19.00 -0.14 -3.98
C ALA A 88 20.14 -0.54 -4.95
N PRO A 89 19.98 -1.52 -5.87
CA PRO A 89 21.06 -1.86 -6.81
C PRO A 89 21.39 -0.70 -7.77
N LEU A 90 20.40 0.08 -8.20
CA LEU A 90 20.63 1.25 -9.05
C LEU A 90 21.45 2.31 -8.32
N TRP A 91 21.11 2.59 -7.05
CA TRP A 91 21.84 3.55 -6.24
C TRP A 91 23.28 3.11 -5.97
N ILE A 92 23.50 1.84 -5.65
CA ILE A 92 24.85 1.28 -5.42
C ILE A 92 25.69 1.33 -6.70
N SER A 93 25.08 1.14 -7.87
CA SER A 93 25.78 1.18 -9.16
C SER A 93 26.19 2.60 -9.61
N GLY A 94 25.86 3.64 -8.84
CA GLY A 94 26.13 5.04 -9.18
C GLY A 94 25.27 5.57 -10.35
N LYS A 95 24.39 4.73 -10.91
CA LYS A 95 23.40 5.10 -11.91
C LYS A 95 22.16 5.61 -11.22
N ILE A 96 22.25 6.82 -10.66
CA ILE A 96 21.05 7.56 -10.25
C ILE A 96 20.36 7.98 -11.55
N ASP A 97 19.42 7.16 -11.98
CA ASP A 97 18.59 7.41 -13.16
C ASP A 97 17.46 8.39 -12.80
N ASP A 98 16.97 9.17 -13.76
CA ASP A 98 15.85 10.11 -13.57
C ASP A 98 14.60 9.39 -13.05
N ALA A 99 14.46 8.10 -13.37
CA ALA A 99 13.42 7.21 -12.87
C ALA A 99 13.48 7.01 -11.34
N LEU A 100 14.65 7.04 -10.72
CA LEU A 100 14.80 6.92 -9.26
C LEU A 100 14.32 8.21 -8.58
N THR A 101 14.68 9.35 -9.14
CA THR A 101 14.30 10.68 -8.66
C THR A 101 12.79 10.90 -8.77
N GLN A 102 12.17 10.51 -9.89
CA GLN A 102 10.71 10.61 -10.08
C GLN A 102 9.92 9.69 -9.13
N ASN A 103 10.44 8.50 -8.80
CA ASN A 103 9.76 7.55 -7.91
C ASN A 103 10.01 7.82 -6.41
N SER A 104 10.87 8.79 -6.07
CA SER A 104 11.24 9.10 -4.68
C SER A 104 10.04 9.47 -3.81
N ILE A 105 9.10 10.24 -4.36
CA ILE A 105 7.86 10.63 -3.67
C ILE A 105 6.96 9.41 -3.44
N ALA A 106 6.83 8.54 -4.45
CA ALA A 106 6.03 7.33 -4.36
C ALA A 106 6.55 6.38 -3.29
N ILE A 107 7.87 6.22 -3.17
CA ILE A 107 8.51 5.40 -2.13
C ILE A 107 8.38 6.06 -0.76
N GLY A 108 8.62 7.37 -0.67
CA GLY A 108 8.53 8.13 0.58
C GLY A 108 7.15 8.08 1.24
N SER A 109 6.08 7.95 0.44
CA SER A 109 4.73 7.79 0.97
C SER A 109 4.55 6.54 1.85
N ALA A 110 5.37 5.48 1.68
CA ALA A 110 5.34 4.31 2.56
C ALA A 110 5.68 4.68 4.02
N VAL A 111 6.59 5.65 4.22
CA VAL A 111 6.94 6.15 5.55
C VAL A 111 5.75 6.84 6.22
N VAL A 112 4.97 7.58 5.43
CA VAL A 112 3.75 8.24 5.92
C VAL A 112 2.71 7.19 6.33
N VAL A 113 2.51 6.16 5.51
CA VAL A 113 1.62 5.04 5.85
C VAL A 113 2.05 4.38 7.16
N LEU A 114 3.34 4.07 7.31
CA LEU A 114 3.91 3.51 8.54
C LEU A 114 3.70 4.42 9.77
N ALA A 115 3.84 5.73 9.61
CA ALA A 115 3.62 6.68 10.71
C ALA A 115 2.15 6.72 11.17
N VAL A 116 1.21 6.61 10.23
CA VAL A 116 -0.24 6.64 10.51
C VAL A 116 -0.73 5.36 11.22
N LEU A 117 -0.08 4.22 10.97
CA LEU A 117 -0.50 2.92 11.49
C LEU A 117 -0.64 2.91 13.02
N PRO A 118 -1.70 2.25 13.54
CA PRO A 118 -1.90 2.11 14.96
C PRO A 118 -0.99 1.07 15.60
N TRP A 119 0.30 1.36 15.75
CA TRP A 119 1.32 0.41 16.24
C TRP A 119 0.92 -0.39 17.48
N ARG A 120 0.29 0.24 18.47
CA ARG A 120 -0.24 -0.46 19.67
C ARG A 120 -1.30 -1.50 19.32
N TYR A 121 -2.20 -1.18 18.40
CA TYR A 121 -3.20 -2.11 17.87
C TYR A 121 -2.54 -3.17 16.99
N VAL A 122 -1.59 -2.78 16.15
CA VAL A 122 -0.88 -3.70 15.24
C VAL A 122 -0.17 -4.79 16.02
N VAL A 123 0.61 -4.43 17.04
CA VAL A 123 1.29 -5.41 17.89
C VAL A 123 0.30 -6.27 18.66
N ALA A 124 -0.78 -5.68 19.19
CA ALA A 124 -1.79 -6.44 19.92
C ALA A 124 -2.53 -7.46 19.04
N GLN A 125 -2.86 -7.09 17.80
CA GLN A 125 -3.73 -7.87 16.91
C GLN A 125 -2.97 -8.82 15.98
N TYR A 126 -1.82 -8.40 15.45
CA TYR A 126 -1.08 -9.17 14.43
C TYR A 126 0.15 -9.88 14.97
N VAL A 127 0.66 -9.48 16.15
CA VAL A 127 1.85 -10.10 16.74
C VAL A 127 1.50 -10.93 17.98
N ARG A 128 0.61 -10.42 18.84
CA ARG A 128 0.29 -11.06 20.13
C ARG A 128 -1.00 -11.88 20.12
N ALA A 129 -1.96 -11.58 19.26
CA ALA A 129 -3.20 -12.34 19.22
C ALA A 129 -2.95 -13.75 18.66
N PRO A 130 -3.53 -14.79 19.26
CA PRO A 130 -3.47 -16.12 18.69
C PRO A 130 -4.18 -16.12 17.32
N GLY A 131 -3.59 -16.80 16.34
CA GLY A 131 -4.21 -16.97 15.03
C GLY A 131 -5.48 -17.81 15.13
N ASP A 132 -6.38 -17.65 14.15
CA ASP A 132 -7.61 -18.43 14.09
C ASP A 132 -7.29 -19.94 14.03
N ALA A 133 -8.06 -20.73 14.78
CA ALA A 133 -7.81 -22.14 14.94
C ALA A 133 -8.04 -22.90 13.63
N TRP A 134 -7.08 -23.76 13.27
CA TRP A 134 -7.18 -24.63 12.08
C TRP A 134 -8.18 -25.77 12.24
N LYS A 135 -8.59 -26.09 13.48
CA LYS A 135 -9.57 -27.14 13.80
C LYS A 135 -10.57 -26.61 14.82
N SER A 136 -11.85 -26.86 14.58
CA SER A 136 -12.90 -26.66 15.57
C SER A 136 -12.71 -27.68 16.69
N HIS A 137 -12.48 -27.23 17.93
CA HIS A 137 -12.59 -28.11 19.09
C HIS A 137 -14.07 -28.46 19.24
N ARG A 138 -14.42 -29.65 18.74
CA ARG A 138 -15.74 -30.25 18.83
C ARG A 138 -15.76 -31.25 19.98
#